data_AF-A0A4V1TB72-F1
#
_entry.id   AF-A0A4V1TB72-F1
#
_cell.length_a   1.000
_cell.length_b   1.000
_cell.length_c   1.000
_cell.angle_alpha   90.00
_cell.angle_beta   90.00
_cell.angle_gamma   90.00
#
_symmetry.space_group_name_H-M   'P 1'
#
loop_
_entity.id
_entity.type
_entity.pdbx_description
1 polymer ?
#
loop_
_entity_poly.entity_id
_entity_poly.type
_entity_poly.pdbx_seq_one_letter_code
_entity_poly.pdbx_strand_id
1 'polypeptide(L)'
;WNVTDILSDVLPPTGSRRLGIAYKTGTSYGYRDAWSVGYDGRHVLGVWVGRPDNGAVPGIAGYQTAAPILFEAFARSGVAITPHPSPPSATARLAQSDLPMGQRRFSMTASGLISASTREAAPQIVYPPEGAKVDLGAQTGEISPLVLKLQGGRPPFRWNGKPLTDLSRRRTNNWLPEGAGFSTLTVIDSAGRAATVRVFVE
;
A
#
# COMPACT_ATOMS: atom_id res chain seq x y z
N TRP A 1 -17.04 19.89 -6.76
CA TRP A 1 -15.82 20.55 -6.28
C TRP A 1 -14.68 19.56 -5.99
N ASN A 2 -14.76 18.67 -4.98
CA ASN A 2 -13.66 17.73 -4.63
C ASN A 2 -13.01 17.02 -5.82
N VAL A 3 -13.83 16.41 -6.70
CA VAL A 3 -13.33 15.73 -7.90
C VAL A 3 -12.61 16.69 -8.84
N THR A 4 -13.16 17.89 -9.04
CA THR A 4 -12.53 18.93 -9.87
C THR A 4 -11.21 19.41 -9.27
N ASP A 5 -11.13 19.55 -7.95
CA ASP A 5 -9.90 19.90 -7.23
C ASP A 5 -8.80 18.85 -7.52
N ILE A 6 -9.14 17.57 -7.30
CA ILE A 6 -8.24 16.43 -7.58
C ILE A 6 -7.79 16.42 -9.05
N LEU A 7 -8.72 16.60 -9.99
CA LEU A 7 -8.43 16.55 -11.42
C LEU A 7 -7.71 17.81 -11.95
N SER A 8 -7.80 18.95 -11.24
CA SER A 8 -7.08 20.19 -11.57
C SER A 8 -5.62 20.13 -11.12
N ASP A 9 -5.31 19.31 -10.12
CA ASP A 9 -3.96 19.11 -9.59
C ASP A 9 -3.14 18.06 -10.36
N VAL A 10 -3.74 17.39 -11.35
CA VAL A 10 -2.99 16.52 -12.26
C VAL A 10 -1.99 17.36 -13.05
N LEU A 11 -0.71 16.98 -13.02
CA LEU A 11 0.34 17.65 -13.79
C LEU A 11 -0.01 17.65 -15.27
N PRO A 12 0.19 18.76 -16.01
CA PRO A 12 -0.02 18.78 -17.44
C PRO A 12 0.92 17.78 -18.15
N PRO A 13 0.60 17.36 -19.39
CA PRO A 13 1.51 16.59 -20.23
C PRO A 13 2.86 17.29 -20.39
N THR A 14 3.94 16.53 -20.51
CA THR A 14 5.29 17.10 -20.73
C THR A 14 5.29 18.07 -21.91
N GLY A 15 5.84 19.27 -21.71
CA GLY A 15 5.85 20.33 -22.72
C GLY A 15 4.57 21.16 -22.83
N SER A 16 3.49 20.79 -22.14
CA SER A 16 2.25 21.58 -22.11
C SER A 16 2.26 22.61 -20.98
N ARG A 17 1.73 23.80 -21.24
CA ARG A 17 1.48 24.82 -20.20
C ARG A 17 0.33 24.41 -19.29
N ARG A 18 0.33 24.86 -18.02
CA ARG A 18 -0.83 24.70 -17.13
C ARG A 18 -1.95 25.65 -17.57
N LEU A 19 -3.11 25.09 -17.92
CA LEU A 19 -4.23 25.84 -18.52
C LEU A 19 -5.32 26.26 -17.52
N GLY A 20 -5.29 25.75 -16.29
CA GLY A 20 -6.39 25.93 -15.33
C GLY A 20 -7.62 25.05 -15.66
N ILE A 21 -7.40 23.93 -16.35
CA ILE A 21 -8.41 22.91 -16.65
C ILE A 21 -8.23 21.70 -15.72
N ALA A 22 -9.32 21.00 -15.45
CA ALA A 22 -9.32 19.68 -14.84
C ALA A 22 -9.27 18.61 -15.93
N TYR A 23 -8.50 17.53 -15.75
CA TYR A 23 -8.48 16.46 -16.74
C TYR A 23 -8.13 15.08 -16.19
N LYS A 24 -8.50 14.04 -16.93
CA LYS A 24 -8.16 12.65 -16.65
C LYS A 24 -7.82 11.90 -17.93
N THR A 25 -6.81 11.04 -17.83
CA THR A 25 -6.37 10.13 -18.89
C THR A 25 -6.90 8.72 -18.68
N GLY A 26 -7.03 7.97 -19.77
CA GLY A 26 -7.34 6.54 -19.78
C GLY A 26 -6.53 5.81 -20.85
N THR A 27 -6.15 4.56 -20.58
CA THR A 27 -5.50 3.68 -21.55
C THR A 27 -6.13 2.30 -21.44
N SER A 28 -6.57 1.70 -22.55
CA SER A 28 -7.13 0.36 -22.53
C SER A 28 -6.06 -0.72 -22.52
N TYR A 29 -6.44 -1.94 -22.12
CA TYR A 29 -5.54 -3.09 -22.16
C TYR A 29 -5.09 -3.39 -23.60
N GLY A 30 -3.80 -3.70 -23.77
CA GLY A 30 -3.23 -3.98 -25.10
C GLY A 30 -3.06 -2.74 -25.99
N TYR A 31 -3.09 -1.53 -25.42
CA TYR A 31 -2.82 -0.26 -26.11
C TYR A 31 -3.74 -0.03 -27.33
N ARG A 32 -5.04 -0.32 -27.20
CA ARG A 32 -6.02 -0.12 -28.29
C ARG A 32 -6.57 1.30 -28.30
N ASP A 33 -6.69 1.89 -27.11
CA ASP A 33 -7.28 3.21 -26.89
C ASP A 33 -6.39 4.05 -25.97
N ALA A 34 -6.19 5.30 -26.36
CA ALA A 34 -5.69 6.38 -25.53
C ALA A 34 -6.78 7.45 -25.42
N TRP A 35 -7.26 7.69 -24.20
CA TRP A 35 -8.27 8.69 -23.90
C TRP A 35 -7.69 9.82 -23.06
N SER A 36 -8.16 11.04 -23.31
CA SER A 36 -8.02 12.16 -22.40
C SER A 36 -9.29 12.99 -22.41
N VAL A 37 -9.91 13.19 -21.26
CA VAL A 37 -11.10 14.03 -21.09
C VAL A 37 -10.76 15.14 -20.12
N GLY A 38 -10.99 16.39 -20.51
CA GLY A 38 -10.76 17.54 -19.67
C GLY A 38 -11.82 18.62 -19.85
N TYR A 39 -11.90 19.50 -18.88
CA TYR A 39 -12.95 20.51 -18.82
C TYR A 39 -12.51 21.75 -18.02
N ASP A 40 -13.13 22.88 -18.33
CA ASP A 40 -13.06 24.12 -17.56
C ASP A 40 -14.42 24.38 -16.86
N GLY A 41 -14.68 25.59 -16.37
CA GLY A 41 -15.97 25.95 -15.75
C GLY A 41 -17.20 25.92 -16.69
N ARG A 42 -17.02 25.73 -18.01
CA ARG A 42 -18.10 25.86 -19.01
C ARG A 42 -18.04 24.86 -20.16
N HIS A 43 -16.87 24.35 -20.51
CA HIS A 43 -16.61 23.52 -21.69
C HIS A 43 -15.99 22.19 -21.27
N VAL A 44 -16.34 21.15 -22.02
CA VAL A 44 -15.76 19.80 -21.89
C VAL A 44 -15.19 19.42 -23.25
N LEU A 45 -13.98 18.84 -23.25
CA LEU A 45 -13.33 18.31 -24.44
C LEU A 45 -12.87 16.88 -24.16
N GLY A 46 -13.17 15.98 -25.10
CA GLY A 46 -12.72 14.60 -25.09
C GLY A 46 -11.85 14.33 -26.31
N VAL A 47 -10.72 13.68 -26.07
CA VAL A 47 -9.81 13.21 -27.12
C VAL A 47 -9.67 11.70 -27.00
N TRP A 48 -9.86 11.03 -28.13
CA TRP A 48 -9.54 9.62 -28.30
C TRP A 48 -8.54 9.46 -29.43
N VAL A 49 -7.59 8.56 -29.21
CA VAL A 49 -6.66 8.08 -30.23
C VAL A 49 -6.65 6.56 -30.17
N GLY A 50 -6.88 5.92 -31.31
CA GLY A 50 -6.91 4.47 -31.45
C GLY A 50 -7.22 4.09 -32.88
N ARG A 51 -7.30 2.79 -33.15
CA ARG A 51 -7.75 2.30 -34.45
C ARG A 51 -9.26 2.03 -34.43
N PRO A 52 -10.01 2.42 -35.47
CA PRO A 52 -11.45 2.16 -35.53
C PRO A 52 -11.79 0.66 -35.63
N ASP A 53 -10.83 -0.17 -36.02
CA ASP A 53 -10.96 -1.64 -36.04
C ASP A 53 -10.60 -2.32 -34.71
N ASN A 54 -10.42 -1.54 -33.63
CA ASN A 54 -9.99 -2.00 -32.31
C ASN A 54 -8.61 -2.71 -32.31
N GLY A 55 -7.79 -2.52 -33.35
CA GLY A 55 -6.43 -3.03 -33.39
C GLY A 55 -5.53 -2.39 -32.33
N ALA A 56 -4.55 -3.14 -31.83
CA ALA A 56 -3.55 -2.61 -30.91
C ALA A 56 -2.67 -1.56 -31.62
N VAL A 57 -2.31 -0.50 -30.91
CA VAL A 57 -1.34 0.51 -31.35
C VAL A 57 -0.23 0.57 -30.30
N PRO A 58 0.82 -0.26 -30.44
CA PRO A 58 1.90 -0.29 -29.47
C PRO A 58 2.49 1.10 -29.22
N GLY A 59 2.65 1.45 -27.94
CA GLY A 59 3.23 2.73 -27.53
C GLY A 59 2.24 3.89 -27.34
N ILE A 60 0.94 3.72 -27.63
CA ILE A 60 -0.04 4.75 -27.27
C ILE A 60 -0.43 4.66 -25.80
N ALA A 61 -0.61 5.82 -25.15
CA ALA A 61 -1.17 5.91 -23.82
C ALA A 61 -1.92 7.23 -23.66
N GLY A 62 -2.96 7.27 -22.81
CA GLY A 62 -3.76 8.48 -22.61
C GLY A 62 -2.92 9.72 -22.28
N TYR A 63 -1.93 9.59 -21.39
CA TYR A 63 -1.05 10.70 -21.01
C TYR A 63 -0.03 11.09 -22.09
N GLN A 64 0.51 10.12 -22.83
CA GLN A 64 1.55 10.38 -23.83
C GLN A 64 0.99 10.83 -25.18
N THR A 65 -0.23 10.40 -25.51
CA THR A 65 -0.81 10.54 -26.86
C THR A 65 -2.03 11.46 -26.88
N ALA A 66 -3.07 11.16 -26.09
CA ALA A 66 -4.33 11.91 -26.14
C ALA A 66 -4.29 13.23 -25.34
N ALA A 67 -3.58 13.26 -24.22
CA ALA A 67 -3.53 14.43 -23.35
C ALA A 67 -2.81 15.65 -23.98
N PRO A 68 -1.68 15.50 -24.69
CA PRO A 68 -1.07 16.64 -25.40
C PRO A 68 -2.03 17.28 -26.41
N ILE A 69 -2.78 16.46 -27.17
CA ILE A 69 -3.79 16.93 -28.14
C ILE A 69 -4.90 17.70 -27.41
N LEU A 70 -5.38 17.20 -26.26
CA LEU A 70 -6.38 17.88 -25.44
C LEU A 70 -5.89 19.27 -25.00
N PHE A 71 -4.67 19.36 -24.47
CA PHE A 71 -4.09 20.62 -24.00
C PHE A 71 -3.84 21.60 -25.15
N GLU A 72 -3.35 21.11 -26.28
CA GLU A 72 -3.15 21.93 -27.47
C GLU A 72 -4.48 22.44 -28.04
N ALA A 73 -5.52 21.62 -28.06
CA ALA A 73 -6.85 22.02 -28.49
C ALA A 73 -7.44 23.11 -27.59
N PHE A 74 -7.36 22.98 -26.26
CA PHE A 74 -7.76 24.07 -25.35
C PHE A 74 -6.91 25.33 -25.56
N ALA A 75 -5.61 25.20 -25.80
CA ALA A 75 -4.72 26.32 -25.99
C ALA A 75 -4.95 27.06 -27.32
N ARG A 76 -5.39 26.35 -28.37
CA ARG A 76 -5.57 26.88 -29.73
C ARG A 76 -7.02 27.14 -30.12
N SER A 77 -8.00 26.73 -29.30
CA SER A 77 -9.43 26.89 -29.61
C SER A 77 -9.89 28.35 -29.70
N GLY A 78 -9.13 29.29 -29.17
CA GLY A 78 -9.52 30.70 -29.04
C GLY A 78 -10.57 30.96 -27.95
N VAL A 79 -11.02 29.91 -27.25
CA VAL A 79 -11.99 30.03 -26.16
C VAL A 79 -11.25 30.37 -24.86
N ALA A 80 -11.69 31.42 -24.17
CA ALA A 80 -11.14 31.78 -22.87
C ALA A 80 -11.47 30.70 -21.83
N ILE A 81 -10.45 30.29 -21.07
CA ILE A 81 -10.62 29.31 -19.98
C ILE A 81 -11.48 29.92 -18.88
N THR A 82 -12.60 29.26 -18.60
CA THR A 82 -13.53 29.65 -17.54
C THR A 82 -13.07 29.02 -16.21
N PRO A 83 -12.86 29.78 -15.13
CA PRO A 83 -12.47 29.22 -13.84
C PRO A 83 -13.50 28.22 -13.29
N HIS A 84 -13.04 27.21 -12.56
CA HIS A 84 -13.92 26.32 -11.82
C HIS A 84 -14.58 27.02 -10.62
N PRO A 85 -15.77 26.58 -10.17
CA PRO A 85 -16.39 27.10 -8.97
C PRO A 85 -15.50 26.93 -7.73
N SER A 86 -15.52 27.92 -6.85
CA SER A 86 -14.85 27.87 -5.54
C SER A 86 -15.38 26.70 -4.68
N PRO A 87 -14.59 26.22 -3.70
CA PRO A 87 -15.08 25.27 -2.70
C PRO A 87 -16.33 25.78 -1.99
N PRO A 88 -17.28 24.90 -1.64
CA PRO A 88 -18.30 25.22 -0.65
C PRO A 88 -17.66 25.73 0.65
N SER A 89 -18.28 26.71 1.31
CA SER A 89 -17.75 27.35 2.53
C SER A 89 -17.48 26.39 3.69
N ALA A 90 -18.23 25.28 3.78
CA ALA A 90 -18.05 24.24 4.79
C ALA A 90 -16.93 23.24 4.47
N THR A 91 -16.17 23.44 3.39
CA THR A 91 -15.14 22.48 2.96
C THR A 91 -13.88 22.62 3.81
N ALA A 92 -13.56 21.59 4.58
CA ALA A 92 -12.30 21.51 5.32
C ALA A 92 -11.17 20.97 4.43
N ARG A 93 -10.13 21.78 4.21
CA ARG A 93 -8.83 21.31 3.69
C ARG A 93 -7.90 21.13 4.89
N LEU A 94 -7.59 19.88 5.22
CA LEU A 94 -6.65 19.54 6.29
C LEU A 94 -5.30 19.20 5.68
N ALA A 95 -4.22 19.83 6.15
CA ALA A 95 -2.90 19.36 5.82
C ALA A 95 -2.66 18.00 6.48
N GLN A 96 -1.75 17.19 5.93
CA GLN A 96 -1.39 15.91 6.55
C GLN A 96 -0.93 16.09 8.01
N SER A 97 -0.25 17.20 8.33
CA SER A 97 0.17 17.56 9.68
C SER A 97 -1.00 17.75 10.64
N ASP A 98 -2.17 18.13 10.14
CA ASP A 98 -3.32 18.51 10.94
C ASP A 98 -4.27 17.32 11.15
N LEU A 99 -4.07 16.24 10.39
CA LEU A 99 -4.80 14.99 10.57
C LEU A 99 -4.51 14.39 11.96
N PRO A 100 -5.49 13.75 12.64
CA PRO A 100 -5.24 12.97 13.84
C PRO A 100 -4.15 11.90 13.63
N MET A 101 -3.35 11.57 14.66
CA MET A 101 -2.22 10.63 14.53
C MET A 101 -2.57 9.29 13.88
N GLY A 102 -3.78 8.76 14.11
CA GLY A 102 -4.27 7.53 13.47
C GLY A 102 -4.52 7.66 11.96
N GLN A 103 -4.72 8.88 11.46
CA GLN A 103 -4.93 9.21 10.04
C GLN A 103 -3.67 9.76 9.35
N ARG A 104 -2.63 10.14 10.11
CA ARG A 104 -1.33 10.59 9.55
C ARG A 104 -0.54 9.48 8.85
N ARG A 105 -0.90 8.22 9.05
CA ARG A 105 -0.13 7.06 8.61
C ARG A 105 -0.75 6.43 7.36
N PHE A 106 -0.42 6.98 6.20
CA PHE A 106 -0.57 6.22 4.95
C PHE A 106 0.53 5.16 4.91
N SER A 107 0.17 3.89 5.02
CA SER A 107 1.11 2.80 4.74
C SER A 107 1.37 2.83 3.23
N MET A 108 2.63 2.85 2.79
CA MET A 108 2.95 2.68 1.37
C MET A 108 3.48 1.26 1.15
N THR A 109 3.07 0.63 0.05
CA THR A 109 3.69 -0.64 -0.36
C THR A 109 5.15 -0.38 -0.78
N ALA A 110 5.96 -1.44 -0.90
CA ALA A 110 7.31 -1.34 -1.46
C ALA A 110 7.35 -0.71 -2.87
N SER A 111 6.21 -0.73 -3.57
CA SER A 111 6.01 -0.13 -4.90
C SER A 111 5.48 1.31 -4.86
N GLY A 112 5.38 1.94 -3.68
CA GLY A 112 4.97 3.34 -3.53
C GLY A 112 3.46 3.60 -3.67
N LEU A 113 2.62 2.55 -3.65
CA LEU A 113 1.17 2.69 -3.67
C LEU A 113 0.62 2.87 -2.26
N ILE A 114 -0.41 3.72 -2.10
CA ILE A 114 -1.11 3.90 -0.84
C ILE A 114 -1.79 2.58 -0.45
N SER A 115 -1.25 1.93 0.57
CA SER A 115 -1.84 0.77 1.22
C SER A 115 -2.86 1.23 2.25
N ALA A 116 -4.14 0.97 1.95
CA ALA A 116 -5.25 1.16 2.88
C ALA A 116 -5.20 0.17 4.08
N SER A 117 -4.20 -0.70 4.12
CA SER A 117 -4.03 -1.72 5.15
C SER A 117 -2.95 -1.29 6.16
N THR A 118 -3.39 -0.82 7.32
CA THR A 118 -2.61 -0.77 8.57
C THR A 118 -2.47 -2.15 9.23
N ARG A 119 -2.67 -3.25 8.49
CA ARG A 119 -2.40 -4.58 9.04
C ARG A 119 -0.89 -4.76 9.12
N GLU A 120 -0.36 -4.47 10.30
CA GLU A 120 0.85 -5.13 10.78
C GLU A 120 0.75 -6.61 10.40
N ALA A 121 1.77 -7.12 9.70
CA ALA A 121 1.78 -8.49 9.18
C ALA A 121 1.40 -9.49 10.27
N ALA A 122 0.87 -10.66 9.90
CA ALA A 122 0.63 -11.73 10.87
C ALA A 122 1.94 -12.04 11.62
N PRO A 123 1.88 -12.48 12.89
CA PRO A 123 3.09 -12.89 13.59
C PRO A 123 3.81 -13.98 12.79
N GLN A 124 5.14 -13.94 12.79
CA GLN A 124 6.01 -14.95 12.20
C GLN A 124 7.10 -15.29 13.22
N ILE A 125 7.38 -16.59 13.37
CA ILE A 125 8.51 -17.09 14.15
C ILE A 125 9.71 -17.13 13.20
N VAL A 126 10.64 -16.19 13.37
CA VAL A 126 11.85 -16.09 12.54
C VAL A 126 12.92 -17.07 13.01
N TYR A 127 12.91 -17.36 14.32
CA TYR A 127 13.75 -18.39 14.91
C TYR A 127 13.04 -18.99 16.13
N PRO A 128 13.09 -20.32 16.31
CA PRO A 128 13.62 -21.31 15.37
C PRO A 128 12.76 -21.45 14.11
N PRO A 129 13.33 -21.81 12.94
CA PRO A 129 12.54 -22.13 11.74
C PRO A 129 11.84 -23.48 11.88
N GLU A 130 10.86 -23.73 11.01
CA GLU A 130 10.18 -25.03 10.91
C GLU A 130 11.20 -26.17 10.69
N GLY A 131 11.08 -27.23 11.48
CA GLY A 131 11.92 -28.42 11.42
C GLY A 131 13.31 -28.25 12.03
N ALA A 132 13.61 -27.16 12.74
CA ALA A 132 14.91 -26.96 13.36
C ALA A 132 15.24 -28.08 14.36
N LYS A 133 16.46 -28.59 14.30
CA LYS A 133 17.06 -29.44 15.33
C LYS A 133 17.93 -28.57 16.23
N VAL A 134 17.70 -28.63 17.53
CA VAL A 134 18.39 -27.78 18.50
C VAL A 134 18.93 -28.65 19.62
N ASP A 135 20.26 -28.68 19.73
CA ASP A 135 20.93 -29.26 20.90
C ASP A 135 20.83 -28.27 22.07
N LEU A 136 20.11 -28.68 23.10
CA LEU A 136 19.91 -27.92 24.32
C LEU A 136 20.45 -28.69 25.54
N GLY A 137 21.23 -29.76 25.33
CA GLY A 137 21.72 -30.61 26.42
C GLY A 137 20.63 -31.50 27.01
N ALA A 138 19.54 -31.75 26.29
CA ALA A 138 18.40 -32.52 26.81
C ALA A 138 18.75 -33.99 27.07
N GLN A 139 19.71 -34.54 26.35
CA GLN A 139 20.27 -35.88 26.61
C GLN A 139 21.21 -35.93 27.82
N THR A 140 21.81 -34.81 28.23
CA THR A 140 22.79 -34.73 29.32
C THR A 140 22.19 -34.35 30.67
N GLY A 141 20.88 -34.07 30.73
CA GLY A 141 20.11 -33.85 31.96
C GLY A 141 19.88 -32.40 32.36
N GLU A 142 20.61 -31.44 31.78
CA GLU A 142 20.39 -30.00 31.96
C GLU A 142 19.94 -29.35 30.64
N ILE A 143 18.64 -29.05 30.53
CA ILE A 143 18.07 -28.43 29.33
C ILE A 143 18.28 -26.92 29.39
N SER A 144 18.95 -26.37 28.38
CA SER A 144 19.11 -24.93 28.19
C SER A 144 17.87 -24.29 27.54
N PRO A 145 17.54 -23.03 27.87
CA PRO A 145 16.42 -22.33 27.24
C PRO A 145 16.73 -21.98 25.77
N LEU A 146 15.73 -22.14 24.90
CA LEU A 146 15.79 -21.76 23.49
C LEU A 146 15.32 -20.32 23.30
N VAL A 147 16.15 -19.51 22.65
CA VAL A 147 15.77 -18.17 22.21
C VAL A 147 14.75 -18.25 21.08
N LEU A 148 13.74 -17.40 21.13
CA LEU A 148 12.66 -17.28 20.16
C LEU A 148 12.65 -15.86 19.62
N LYS A 149 12.61 -15.71 18.30
CA LYS A 149 12.55 -14.40 17.63
C LYS A 149 11.26 -14.28 16.83
N LEU A 150 10.54 -13.19 17.08
CA LEU A 150 9.26 -12.89 16.45
C LEU A 150 9.36 -11.66 15.55
N GLN A 151 8.69 -11.71 14.41
CA GLN A 151 8.49 -10.57 13.52
C GLN A 151 7.00 -10.41 13.20
N GLY A 152 6.54 -9.17 13.06
CA GLY A 152 5.12 -8.89 12.84
C GLY A 152 4.24 -9.26 14.04
N GLY A 153 2.92 -9.19 13.84
CA GLY A 153 1.89 -9.44 14.84
C GLY A 153 1.68 -8.29 15.82
N ARG A 154 0.47 -8.20 16.38
CA ARG A 154 0.06 -7.17 17.33
C ARG A 154 0.15 -7.68 18.79
N PRO A 155 0.83 -6.97 19.70
CA PRO A 155 0.80 -7.32 21.12
C PRO A 155 -0.62 -7.14 21.72
N PRO A 156 -0.91 -7.73 22.89
CA PRO A 156 -0.10 -8.73 23.59
C PRO A 156 -0.03 -10.06 22.84
N PHE A 157 1.04 -10.81 23.08
CA PHE A 157 1.25 -12.13 22.47
C PHE A 157 1.04 -13.25 23.48
N ARG A 158 0.61 -14.42 23.00
CA ARG A 158 0.51 -15.66 23.77
C ARG A 158 1.36 -16.75 23.13
N TRP A 159 2.12 -17.48 23.95
CA TRP A 159 2.94 -18.61 23.57
C TRP A 159 2.35 -19.90 24.09
N ASN A 160 1.98 -20.84 23.22
CA ASN A 160 1.30 -22.09 23.61
C ASN A 160 0.16 -21.83 24.63
N GLY A 161 -0.60 -20.75 24.40
CA GLY A 161 -1.68 -20.30 25.28
C GLY A 161 -1.26 -19.43 26.48
N LYS A 162 0.02 -19.40 26.87
CA LYS A 162 0.52 -18.61 28.01
C LYS A 162 0.87 -17.17 27.61
N PRO A 163 0.46 -16.12 28.36
CA PRO A 163 0.81 -14.74 28.04
C PRO A 163 2.33 -14.51 28.03
N LEU A 164 2.81 -13.74 27.05
CA LEU A 164 4.19 -13.24 27.04
C LEU A 164 4.22 -11.87 27.71
N THR A 165 4.67 -11.84 28.97
CA THR A 165 4.65 -10.64 29.84
C THR A 165 5.79 -9.66 29.57
N ASP A 166 6.89 -10.09 28.94
CA ASP A 166 8.12 -9.29 28.82
C ASP A 166 8.66 -9.20 27.39
N LEU A 167 7.79 -8.87 26.43
CA LEU A 167 8.27 -8.38 25.14
C LEU A 167 8.57 -6.88 25.28
N SER A 168 9.61 -6.56 26.05
CA SER A 168 10.40 -5.35 25.80
C SER A 168 10.71 -5.31 24.29
N ARG A 169 10.76 -4.11 23.70
CA ARG A 169 10.71 -3.79 22.25
C ARG A 169 11.47 -4.70 21.26
N ARG A 170 12.33 -5.61 21.73
CA ARG A 170 13.20 -6.55 21.03
C ARG A 170 12.53 -7.80 20.43
N ARG A 171 11.22 -8.03 20.63
CA ARG A 171 10.44 -9.17 20.07
C ARG A 171 11.16 -10.54 20.19
N THR A 172 11.89 -10.71 21.29
CA THR A 172 12.71 -11.90 21.57
C THR A 172 12.31 -12.41 22.95
N ASN A 173 12.13 -13.73 23.09
CA ASN A 173 11.82 -14.37 24.37
C ASN A 173 12.53 -15.73 24.47
N ASN A 174 12.59 -16.30 25.66
CA ASN A 174 13.16 -17.62 25.90
C ASN A 174 12.05 -18.62 26.21
N TRP A 175 12.14 -19.82 25.65
CA TRP A 175 11.27 -20.95 25.96
C TRP A 175 12.12 -22.12 26.46
N LEU A 176 11.71 -22.69 27.60
CA LEU A 176 12.34 -23.88 28.14
C LEU A 176 11.55 -25.13 27.69
N PRO A 177 12.17 -26.07 26.96
CA PRO A 177 11.56 -27.34 26.63
C PRO A 177 11.23 -28.18 27.87
N GLU A 178 10.19 -29.00 27.78
CA GLU A 178 9.84 -29.97 28.83
C GLU A 178 10.72 -31.23 28.79
N GLY A 179 11.35 -31.51 27.65
CA GLY A 179 12.19 -32.69 27.44
C GLY A 179 12.77 -32.75 26.02
N ALA A 180 13.52 -33.81 25.74
CA ALA A 180 13.99 -34.13 24.39
C ALA A 180 12.85 -34.58 23.47
N GLY A 181 13.01 -34.41 22.16
CA GLY A 181 12.08 -34.84 21.12
C GLY A 181 11.35 -33.69 20.42
N PHE A 182 10.24 -34.00 19.76
CA PHE A 182 9.48 -33.02 18.99
C PHE A 182 8.69 -32.07 19.90
N SER A 183 8.81 -30.78 19.64
CA SER A 183 8.07 -29.72 20.29
C SER A 183 7.39 -28.82 19.26
N THR A 184 6.14 -28.42 19.56
CA THR A 184 5.37 -27.47 18.73
C THR A 184 5.27 -26.14 19.44
N LEU A 185 5.66 -25.09 18.72
CA LEU A 185 5.79 -23.74 19.22
C LEU A 185 4.82 -22.84 18.50
N THR A 186 3.77 -22.37 19.18
CA THR A 186 2.74 -21.49 18.62
C THR A 186 2.74 -20.14 19.29
N VAL A 187 2.83 -19.07 18.49
CA VAL A 187 2.60 -17.69 18.93
C VAL A 187 1.25 -17.20 18.40
N ILE A 188 0.46 -16.55 19.24
CA ILE A 188 -0.84 -15.96 18.90
C ILE A 188 -0.79 -14.47 19.24
N ASP A 189 -1.24 -13.62 18.32
CA ASP A 189 -1.33 -12.17 18.51
C ASP A 189 -2.70 -11.74 19.08
N SER A 190 -2.84 -10.46 19.43
CA SER A 190 -4.09 -9.93 20.00
C SER A 190 -5.29 -9.94 19.04
N ALA A 191 -5.05 -10.11 17.74
CA ALA A 191 -6.08 -10.29 16.73
C ALA A 191 -6.43 -11.77 16.48
N GLY A 192 -5.85 -12.71 17.25
CA GLY A 192 -6.07 -14.15 17.13
C GLY A 192 -5.31 -14.80 15.97
N ARG A 193 -4.38 -14.09 15.33
CA ARG A 193 -3.56 -14.65 14.25
C ARG A 193 -2.40 -15.42 14.86
N ALA A 194 -2.10 -16.58 14.30
CA ALA A 194 -1.07 -17.47 14.84
C ALA A 194 0.04 -17.79 13.84
N ALA A 195 1.24 -18.03 14.37
CA ALA A 195 2.30 -18.74 13.67
C ALA A 195 2.75 -19.92 14.52
N THR A 196 2.99 -21.05 13.86
CA THR A 196 3.40 -22.29 14.50
C THR A 196 4.65 -22.81 13.82
N VAL A 197 5.62 -23.27 14.62
CA VAL A 197 6.75 -24.05 14.13
C VAL A 197 6.91 -25.35 14.92
N ARG A 198 7.41 -26.40 14.28
CA ARG A 198 7.80 -27.66 14.92
C ARG A 198 9.32 -27.75 14.98
N VAL A 199 9.86 -28.10 16.12
CA VAL A 199 11.30 -28.28 16.35
C VAL A 199 11.59 -29.61 17.00
N PHE A 200 12.82 -30.09 16.86
CA PHE A 200 13.32 -31.27 17.55
C PHE A 200 14.41 -30.84 18.53
N VAL A 201 14.20 -31.14 19.81
CA VAL A 201 15.13 -30.84 20.90
C VAL A 201 15.95 -32.09 21.19
N GLU A 202 17.27 -31.94 21.20
CA GLU A 202 18.22 -33.03 21.53
C GLU A 202 19.21 -32.65 22.64
#